data_AF-A0A7V6W3M8-F1
#
_entry.id   AF-A0A7V6W3M8-F1
#
_cell.length_a   1.000
_cell.length_b   1.000
_cell.length_c   1.000
_cell.angle_alpha   90.00
_cell.angle_beta   90.00
_cell.angle_gamma   90.00
#
_symmetry.space_group_name_H-M   'P 1'
#
loop_
_entity.id
_entity.type
_entity.pdbx_description
1 polymer ?
#
loop_
_entity_poly.entity_id
_entity_poly.type
_entity_poly.pdbx_seq_one_letter_code
_entity_poly.pdbx_strand_id
1 'polypeptide(L)'
;MNVIDSTITLHNKTDENYTYGEPYFIEVPKNDFWYKLRPKNELNFILIGYILKPDESKEIDIDWSYGYGKLPKGDYRIIKSVFSDNNEIYISGEFTIN
;
A
#
# COMPACT_ATOMS: atom_id res chain seq x y z
N MET A 1 9.66 17.40 -8.81
CA MET A 1 10.32 16.19 -8.29
C MET A 1 9.23 15.36 -7.64
N ASN A 2 9.11 14.08 -8.01
CA ASN A 2 8.26 13.16 -7.26
C ASN A 2 8.92 12.98 -5.89
N VAL A 3 8.18 13.27 -4.82
CA VAL A 3 8.67 13.03 -3.46
C VAL A 3 8.24 11.60 -3.13
N ILE A 4 9.20 10.71 -2.95
CA ILE A 4 8.93 9.34 -2.49
C ILE A 4 8.90 9.39 -0.97
N ASP A 5 7.75 9.10 -0.38
CA ASP A 5 7.58 9.08 1.07
C ASP A 5 7.99 7.72 1.68
N SER A 6 7.77 6.64 0.92
CA SER A 6 8.23 5.29 1.27
C SER A 6 8.32 4.40 0.03
N THR A 7 9.10 3.32 0.14
CA THR A 7 9.12 2.23 -0.83
C THR A 7 8.69 0.96 -0.12
N ILE A 8 7.72 0.25 -0.69
CA ILE A 8 7.30 -1.07 -0.22
C ILE A 8 7.73 -2.14 -1.21
N THR A 9 7.99 -3.35 -0.72
CA THR A 9 8.28 -4.51 -1.57
C THR A 9 7.16 -5.54 -1.44
N LEU A 10 6.51 -5.85 -2.55
CA LEU A 10 5.61 -6.99 -2.64
C LEU A 10 6.43 -8.24 -2.92
N HIS A 11 6.19 -9.32 -2.17
CA HIS A 11 6.83 -10.61 -2.37
C HIS A 11 5.75 -11.66 -2.64
N ASN A 12 5.67 -12.14 -3.88
CA ASN A 12 4.88 -13.34 -4.16
C ASN A 12 5.72 -14.56 -3.80
N LYS A 13 5.28 -15.34 -2.81
CA LYS A 13 5.94 -16.56 -2.34
C LYS A 13 5.12 -17.81 -2.67
N THR A 14 4.27 -17.71 -3.68
CA THR A 14 3.37 -18.77 -4.13
C THR A 14 3.71 -19.15 -5.57
N ASP A 15 3.07 -20.21 -6.06
CA ASP A 15 3.12 -20.68 -7.44
C ASP A 15 2.01 -20.08 -8.33
N GLU A 16 1.19 -19.15 -7.81
CA GLU A 16 0.15 -18.44 -8.54
C GLU A 16 0.60 -17.05 -9.02
N ASN A 17 -0.06 -16.53 -10.06
CA ASN A 17 0.06 -15.12 -10.43
C ASN A 17 -0.90 -14.27 -9.59
N TYR A 18 -0.47 -13.10 -9.17
CA TYR A 18 -1.36 -12.04 -8.67
C TYR A 18 -1.37 -10.85 -9.61
N THR A 19 -2.44 -10.06 -9.55
CA THR A 19 -2.48 -8.71 -10.11
C THR A 19 -2.48 -7.69 -8.99
N TYR A 20 -1.76 -6.59 -9.14
CA TYR A 20 -1.82 -5.46 -8.21
C TYR A 20 -1.90 -4.15 -9.00
N GLY A 21 -2.40 -3.08 -8.39
CA GLY A 21 -2.47 -1.77 -9.02
C GLY A 21 -1.82 -0.67 -8.18
N GLU A 22 -1.98 0.58 -8.61
CA GLU A 22 -1.55 1.78 -7.87
C GLU A 22 -2.28 2.03 -6.54
N PRO A 23 -3.60 1.77 -6.40
CA PRO A 23 -4.34 2.12 -5.20
C PRO A 23 -3.74 1.58 -3.89
N TYR A 24 -3.76 2.43 -2.86
CA TYR A 24 -3.39 2.07 -1.49
C TYR A 24 -4.21 2.89 -0.49
N PHE A 25 -4.17 2.52 0.77
CA PHE A 25 -4.58 3.39 1.86
C PHE A 25 -3.71 3.19 3.09
N ILE A 26 -3.72 4.17 3.99
CA ILE A 26 -2.96 4.14 5.24
C ILE A 26 -3.90 3.89 6.39
N GLU A 27 -3.46 3.07 7.35
CA GLU A 27 -4.13 2.88 8.62
C GLU A 27 -3.22 3.24 9.79
N VAL A 28 -3.83 3.65 10.89
CA VAL A 28 -3.18 3.99 12.16
C VAL A 28 -3.65 3.04 13.25
N PRO A 29 -2.78 2.61 14.16
CA PRO A 29 -3.18 1.80 15.29
C PRO A 29 -3.89 2.68 16.33
N LYS A 30 -4.95 2.16 16.91
CA LYS A 30 -5.64 2.75 18.06
C LYS A 30 -6.14 1.63 18.95
N ASN A 31 -5.50 1.49 20.11
CA ASN A 31 -5.66 0.34 20.99
C ASN A 31 -5.31 -0.95 20.23
N ASP A 32 -6.18 -1.97 20.29
CA ASP A 32 -5.98 -3.27 19.66
C ASP A 32 -6.44 -3.33 18.18
N PHE A 33 -6.79 -2.18 17.58
CA PHE A 33 -7.36 -2.11 16.24
C PHE A 33 -6.61 -1.14 15.33
N TRP A 34 -6.68 -1.40 14.03
CA TRP A 34 -6.21 -0.50 12.99
C TRP A 34 -7.38 0.22 12.33
N TYR A 35 -7.22 1.51 12.06
CA TYR A 35 -8.25 2.34 11.45
C TYR A 35 -7.74 3.05 10.23
N LYS A 36 -8.51 2.98 9.13
CA LYS A 36 -8.26 3.75 7.92
C LYS A 36 -8.17 5.24 8.21
N LEU A 37 -7.00 5.79 7.92
CA LEU A 37 -6.76 7.22 8.00
C LEU A 37 -7.56 7.90 6.89
N ARG A 38 -8.33 8.92 7.25
CA ARG A 38 -9.09 9.70 6.27
C ARG A 38 -8.11 10.61 5.52
N PRO A 39 -8.03 10.53 4.18
CA PRO A 39 -7.17 11.42 3.43
C PRO A 39 -7.74 12.85 3.44
N LYS A 40 -6.84 13.83 3.34
CA LYS A 40 -7.18 15.27 3.28
C LYS A 40 -7.67 15.67 1.88
N ASN A 41 -7.09 15.05 0.85
CA ASN A 41 -7.49 15.19 -0.54
C ASN A 41 -8.03 13.86 -1.07
N GLU A 42 -8.83 13.92 -2.12
CA GLU A 42 -9.28 12.71 -2.81
C GLU A 42 -8.06 11.96 -3.37
N LEU A 43 -7.99 10.66 -3.07
CA LEU A 43 -6.96 9.79 -3.60
C LEU A 43 -7.32 9.42 -5.04
N ASN A 44 -6.61 10.01 -5.99
CA ASN A 44 -6.79 9.73 -7.41
C ASN A 44 -5.68 8.80 -7.88
N PHE A 45 -6.05 7.57 -8.23
CA PHE A 45 -5.12 6.56 -8.71
C PHE A 45 -5.38 6.26 -10.18
N ILE A 46 -4.30 5.98 -10.91
CA ILE A 46 -4.41 5.36 -12.23
C ILE A 46 -4.85 3.91 -12.01
N LEU A 47 -5.91 3.49 -12.70
CA LEU A 47 -6.38 2.11 -12.67
C LEU A 47 -5.60 1.29 -13.68
N ILE A 48 -4.40 0.89 -13.28
CA ILE A 48 -3.52 -0.02 -14.03
C ILE A 48 -3.31 -1.29 -13.22
N GLY A 49 -3.30 -2.44 -13.91
CA GLY A 49 -3.03 -3.75 -13.33
C GLY A 49 -1.68 -4.28 -13.80
N TYR A 50 -0.83 -4.63 -12.84
CA TYR A 50 0.45 -5.26 -13.05
C TYR A 50 0.40 -6.70 -12.58
N ILE A 51 1.01 -7.61 -13.35
CA ILE A 51 1.14 -9.01 -12.95
C ILE A 51 2.36 -9.15 -12.04
N LEU A 52 2.17 -9.76 -10.87
CA LEU A 52 3.22 -10.22 -9.96
C LEU A 52 3.31 -11.75 -10.07
N LYS A 53 4.36 -12.24 -10.72
CA LYS A 53 4.55 -13.66 -11.04
C LYS A 53 4.96 -14.49 -9.82
N PRO A 54 4.87 -15.82 -9.89
CA PRO A 54 5.45 -16.72 -8.89
C PRO A 54 6.89 -16.35 -8.55
N ASP A 55 7.20 -16.38 -7.25
CA ASP A 55 8.51 -16.04 -6.68
C ASP A 55 9.05 -14.64 -7.03
N GLU A 56 8.25 -13.78 -7.67
CA GLU A 56 8.64 -12.42 -8.02
C GLU A 56 8.55 -11.48 -6.81
N SER A 57 9.49 -10.55 -6.74
CA SER A 57 9.43 -9.42 -5.82
C SER A 57 9.41 -8.10 -6.58
N LYS A 58 8.59 -7.17 -6.12
CA LYS A 58 8.43 -5.88 -6.78
C LYS A 58 8.43 -4.73 -5.80
N GLU A 59 9.32 -3.77 -6.03
CA GLU A 59 9.33 -2.50 -5.33
C GLU A 59 8.29 -1.54 -5.91
N ILE A 60 7.59 -0.84 -5.02
CA ILE A 60 6.57 0.15 -5.32
C ILE A 60 6.88 1.38 -4.49
N ASP A 61 7.10 2.50 -5.16
CA ASP A 61 7.21 3.80 -4.50
C ASP A 61 5.82 4.33 -4.15
N ILE A 62 5.69 4.83 -2.94
CA ILE A 62 4.46 5.41 -2.41
C ILE A 62 4.71 6.89 -2.11
N ASP A 63 3.96 7.75 -2.80
CA ASP A 63 3.79 9.16 -2.49
C ASP A 63 2.40 9.34 -1.88
N TRP A 64 2.35 9.64 -0.57
CA TRP A 64 1.12 9.96 0.14
C TRP A 64 1.00 11.44 0.47
N SER A 65 1.99 12.24 0.11
CA SER A 65 2.05 13.66 0.43
C SER A 65 0.84 14.41 -0.14
N TYR A 66 0.36 14.08 -1.34
CA TYR A 66 -0.86 14.70 -1.85
C TYR A 66 -2.11 14.29 -1.05
N GLY A 67 -2.30 12.99 -0.81
CA GLY A 67 -3.51 12.47 -0.18
C GLY A 67 -3.62 12.77 1.31
N TYR A 68 -2.51 12.57 2.04
CA TYR A 68 -2.45 12.59 3.50
C TYR A 68 -1.64 13.79 4.04
N GLY A 69 -0.80 14.39 3.21
CA GLY A 69 0.19 15.37 3.63
C GLY A 69 1.29 14.72 4.47
N LYS A 70 2.02 15.55 5.21
CA LYS A 70 2.99 15.06 6.19
C LYS A 70 2.27 14.31 7.31
N LEU A 71 2.66 13.06 7.51
CA LEU A 71 2.22 12.25 8.65
C LEU A 71 3.03 12.62 9.90
N PRO A 72 2.39 12.76 11.08
CA PRO A 72 3.12 12.96 12.33
C PRO A 72 3.89 11.70 12.73
N LYS A 73 4.80 11.83 13.70
CA LYS A 73 5.48 10.67 14.30
C LYS A 73 4.46 9.67 14.84
N GLY A 74 4.75 8.38 14.67
CA GLY A 74 3.86 7.31 15.09
C GLY A 74 3.98 6.07 14.20
N ASP A 75 3.16 5.09 14.52
CA ASP A 75 3.07 3.81 13.81
C ASP A 75 1.94 3.82 12.79
N TYR A 76 2.17 3.17 11.66
CA TYR A 76 1.27 3.15 10.52
C TYR A 76 1.37 1.81 9.79
N ARG A 77 0.38 1.53 8.94
CA ARG A 77 0.51 0.51 7.91
C ARG A 77 -0.04 0.97 6.59
N ILE A 78 0.66 0.63 5.51
CA ILE A 78 0.16 0.77 4.14
C ILE A 78 -0.60 -0.50 3.81
N ILE A 79 -1.83 -0.35 3.34
CA ILE A 79 -2.64 -1.44 2.83
C ILE A 79 -2.65 -1.38 1.30
N LYS A 80 -2.34 -2.52 0.69
CA LYS A 80 -2.47 -2.76 -0.75
C LYS A 80 -3.51 -3.86 -0.96
N SER A 81 -4.24 -3.78 -2.07
CA SER A 81 -4.94 -4.94 -2.58
C SER A 81 -4.14 -5.62 -3.69
N VAL A 82 -4.20 -6.94 -3.68
CA VAL A 82 -3.75 -7.83 -4.74
C VAL A 82 -4.90 -8.76 -5.12
N PHE A 83 -4.92 -9.22 -6.35
CA PHE A 83 -6.02 -9.99 -6.93
C PHE A 83 -5.48 -11.33 -7.42
N SER A 84 -6.06 -12.43 -6.95
CA SER A 84 -5.89 -13.78 -7.55
C SER A 84 -7.25 -14.20 -8.09
N ASP A 85 -7.30 -14.55 -9.38
CA ASP A 85 -8.49 -14.92 -10.16
C ASP A 85 -9.75 -14.08 -9.89
N ASN A 86 -10.49 -14.38 -8.81
CA ASN A 86 -11.75 -13.73 -8.42
C ASN A 86 -11.75 -13.15 -7.00
N ASN A 87 -10.63 -13.17 -6.29
CA ASN A 87 -10.53 -12.72 -4.91
C ASN A 87 -9.65 -11.48 -4.82
N GLU A 88 -10.15 -10.45 -4.15
CA GLU A 88 -9.34 -9.33 -3.68
C GLU A 88 -8.78 -9.67 -2.29
N ILE A 89 -7.46 -9.58 -2.14
CA ILE A 89 -6.74 -9.85 -0.91
C ILE A 89 -6.07 -8.56 -0.48
N TYR A 90 -6.25 -8.18 0.79
CA TYR A 90 -5.57 -7.04 1.38
C TYR A 90 -4.32 -7.49 2.13
N ILE A 91 -3.20 -6.84 1.82
CA ILE A 91 -1.91 -7.07 2.47
C ILE A 91 -1.41 -5.75 3.08
N SER A 92 -0.63 -5.86 4.15
CA SER A 92 -0.15 -4.69 4.90
C SER A 92 1.36 -4.70 5.10
N GLY A 93 1.98 -3.53 4.96
CA GLY A 93 3.34 -3.25 5.44
C GLY A 93 3.31 -2.23 6.56
N GLU A 94 3.79 -2.60 7.75
CA GLU A 94 3.85 -1.73 8.93
C GLU A 94 5.14 -0.90 8.94
N PHE A 95 5.07 0.34 9.41
CA PHE A 95 6.22 1.24 9.52
C PHE A 95 6.03 2.28 10.63
N THR A 96 7.15 2.84 11.10
CA THR A 96 7.18 3.87 12.15
C THR A 96 7.89 5.12 11.63
N ILE A 97 7.30 6.30 11.89
CA ILE A 97 7.93 7.60 11.66
C ILE A 97 8.49 8.12 13.00
N ASN A 98 9.81 8.34 13.06
CA ASN A 98 10.57 8.71 14.26
C ASN A 98 10.86 10.21 14.42
#